data_AF-A0A5R9Q6F3-F1
#
_entry.id   AF-A0A5R9Q6F3-F1
#
_cell.length_a   1.000
_cell.length_b   1.000
_cell.length_c   1.000
_cell.angle_alpha   90.00
_cell.angle_beta   90.00
_cell.angle_gamma   90.00
#
_symmetry.space_group_name_H-M   'P 1'
#
loop_
_entity.id
_entity.type
_entity.pdbx_description
1 polymer ?
#
loop_
_entity_poly.entity_id
_entity_poly.type
_entity_poly.pdbx_seq_one_letter_code
_entity_poly.pdbx_strand_id
1 'polypeptide(L)'
;MATLLNFVRRSGWQFQHIDKAKLKEPFQLSAIMFLSYFIGSVIDYFVNLKELISYLYPNTYFLLLDLLTVLFIYNCVNTRSEQGKICKTYLLVGLLCNSLLFLAIQIEVFLVFEGLKSYQPWWFWYVFAVGVNAFDAMMVLVLILHKDFLKLYYLTNKILIR
;
A
#
# COMPACT_ATOMS: atom_id res chain seq x y z
N MET A 1 16.77 -26.18 -33.25
CA MET A 1 15.98 -27.02 -32.30
C MET A 1 16.70 -27.23 -30.96
N ALA A 2 17.99 -27.60 -30.95
CA ALA A 2 18.77 -27.77 -29.71
C ALA A 2 18.90 -26.49 -28.83
N THR A 3 18.94 -25.31 -29.44
CA THR A 3 18.99 -24.01 -28.74
C THR A 3 17.70 -23.69 -27.98
N LEU A 4 16.54 -23.98 -28.57
CA LEU A 4 15.23 -23.83 -27.94
C LEU A 4 15.04 -24.82 -26.79
N LEU A 5 15.46 -26.07 -26.97
CA LEU A 5 15.43 -27.07 -25.90
C LEU A 5 16.34 -26.70 -24.71
N ASN A 6 17.52 -26.16 -24.97
CA ASN A 6 18.40 -25.65 -23.91
C ASN A 6 17.84 -24.41 -23.22
N PHE A 7 17.14 -23.54 -23.94
CA PHE A 7 16.46 -22.38 -23.36
C PHE A 7 15.29 -22.81 -22.46
N VAL A 8 14.43 -23.72 -22.92
CA VAL A 8 13.31 -24.27 -22.12
C VAL A 8 13.81 -25.03 -20.90
N ARG A 9 14.90 -25.80 -21.05
CA ARG A 9 15.52 -26.51 -19.93
C ARG A 9 16.15 -25.56 -18.92
N ARG A 10 16.84 -24.50 -19.37
CA ARG A 10 17.39 -23.47 -18.47
C ARG A 10 16.28 -22.68 -17.78
N SER A 11 15.23 -22.28 -18.49
CA SER A 11 14.12 -21.53 -17.89
C SER A 11 13.38 -22.38 -16.85
N GLY A 12 13.10 -23.65 -17.16
CA GLY A 12 12.49 -24.60 -16.22
C GLY A 12 13.32 -24.81 -14.95
N TRP A 13 14.65 -24.95 -15.08
CA TRP A 13 15.57 -25.03 -13.95
C TRP A 13 15.62 -23.73 -13.14
N GLN A 14 15.54 -22.56 -13.80
CA GLN A 14 15.52 -21.26 -13.13
C GLN A 14 14.23 -21.04 -12.32
N PHE A 15 13.08 -21.50 -12.81
CA PHE A 15 11.80 -21.48 -12.08
C PHE A 15 11.78 -22.46 -10.90
N GLN A 16 12.40 -23.63 -11.07
CA GLN A 16 12.47 -24.66 -10.02
C GLN A 16 13.40 -24.25 -8.85
N HIS A 17 14.41 -23.42 -9.12
CA HIS A 17 15.35 -22.87 -8.14
C HIS A 17 14.97 -21.48 -7.59
N ILE A 18 13.79 -20.93 -7.93
CA ILE A 18 13.26 -19.79 -7.16
C ILE A 18 13.02 -20.31 -5.75
N ASP A 19 13.92 -19.94 -4.82
CA ASP A 19 13.82 -20.30 -3.41
C ASP A 19 12.40 -20.02 -2.93
N LYS A 20 11.60 -21.06 -2.71
CA LYS A 20 10.24 -20.94 -2.17
C LYS A 20 10.22 -20.15 -0.86
N ALA A 21 11.35 -20.14 -0.14
CA ALA A 21 11.60 -19.32 1.04
C ALA A 21 11.64 -17.81 0.75
N LYS A 22 12.18 -17.37 -0.41
CA LYS A 22 12.23 -15.95 -0.79
C LYS A 22 10.88 -15.38 -1.21
N LEU A 23 9.97 -16.22 -1.73
CA LEU A 23 8.61 -15.82 -2.11
C LEU A 23 7.61 -15.86 -0.95
N LYS A 24 7.92 -16.57 0.14
CA LYS A 24 7.03 -16.70 1.30
C LYS A 24 6.76 -15.34 1.96
N GLU A 25 7.80 -14.53 2.14
CA GLU A 25 7.70 -13.20 2.77
C GLU A 25 6.84 -12.20 1.97
N PRO A 26 7.07 -11.96 0.66
CA PRO A 26 6.22 -11.06 -0.12
C PRO A 26 4.80 -11.60 -0.28
N PHE A 27 4.61 -12.92 -0.32
CA PHE A 27 3.28 -13.51 -0.32
C PHE A 27 2.52 -13.21 0.98
N GLN A 28 3.17 -13.36 2.14
CA GLN A 28 2.58 -12.97 3.43
C GLN A 28 2.21 -11.49 3.46
N LEU A 29 3.08 -10.61 2.96
CA LEU A 29 2.79 -9.18 2.85
C LEU A 29 1.59 -8.91 1.93
N SER A 30 1.52 -9.54 0.76
CA SER A 30 0.37 -9.38 -0.15
C SER A 30 -0.94 -9.89 0.47
N ALA A 31 -0.90 -10.97 1.25
CA ALA A 31 -2.08 -11.49 1.93
C ALA A 31 -2.58 -10.52 3.02
N ILE A 32 -1.66 -9.90 3.77
CA ILE A 32 -2.00 -8.87 4.76
C ILE A 32 -2.61 -7.65 4.09
N MET A 33 -2.01 -7.16 3.00
CA MET A 33 -2.55 -6.03 2.24
C MET A 33 -3.95 -6.36 1.71
N PHE A 34 -4.13 -7.53 1.09
CA PHE A 34 -5.42 -7.98 0.58
C PHE A 34 -6.50 -8.04 1.67
N LEU A 35 -6.17 -8.62 2.83
CA LEU A 35 -7.10 -8.69 3.97
C LEU A 35 -7.49 -7.30 4.47
N SER A 36 -6.55 -6.37 4.51
CA SER A 36 -6.85 -4.99 4.90
C SER A 36 -7.83 -4.34 3.95
N TYR A 37 -7.55 -4.32 2.65
CA TYR A 37 -8.47 -3.72 1.67
C TYR A 37 -9.83 -4.44 1.64
N PHE A 38 -9.85 -5.76 1.84
CA PHE A 38 -11.09 -6.52 1.93
C PHE A 38 -11.93 -6.09 3.15
N ILE A 39 -11.31 -5.98 4.33
CA ILE A 39 -11.99 -5.50 5.54
C ILE A 39 -12.47 -4.05 5.34
N GLY A 40 -11.65 -3.19 4.75
CA GLY A 40 -12.00 -1.81 4.43
C GLY A 40 -13.25 -1.72 3.54
N SER A 41 -13.31 -2.53 2.48
CA SER A 41 -14.46 -2.59 1.58
C SER A 41 -15.72 -3.13 2.25
N VAL A 42 -15.60 -4.13 3.13
CA VAL A 42 -16.75 -4.62 3.91
C VAL A 42 -17.26 -3.53 4.85
N ILE A 43 -16.36 -2.82 5.55
CA ILE A 43 -16.75 -1.71 6.43
C ILE A 43 -17.46 -0.61 5.64
N ASP A 44 -16.90 -0.18 4.51
CA ASP A 44 -17.51 0.83 3.65
C ASP A 44 -18.91 0.42 3.19
N TYR A 45 -19.10 -0.83 2.77
CA TYR A 45 -20.42 -1.36 2.42
C TYR A 45 -21.42 -1.27 3.59
N PHE A 46 -21.04 -1.70 4.79
CA PHE A 46 -21.91 -1.64 5.97
C PHE A 46 -22.20 -0.20 6.44
N VAL A 47 -21.22 0.70 6.31
CA VAL A 47 -21.36 2.11 6.69
C VAL A 47 -22.28 2.85 5.72
N ASN A 48 -22.12 2.64 4.41
CA ASN A 48 -23.02 3.18 3.39
C ASN A 48 -24.44 2.63 3.55
N LEU A 49 -24.60 1.35 3.91
CA LEU A 49 -25.92 0.76 4.14
C LEU A 49 -26.69 1.42 5.29
N LYS A 50 -25.99 2.01 6.26
CA LYS A 50 -26.62 2.64 7.42
C LYS A 50 -27.02 4.09 7.19
N GLU A 51 -26.61 4.75 6.10
CA GLU A 51 -26.72 6.20 5.80
C GLU A 51 -26.28 7.18 6.93
N LEU A 52 -26.00 6.70 8.14
CA LEU A 52 -25.94 7.47 9.37
C LEU A 52 -24.62 8.23 9.57
N ILE A 53 -23.58 7.87 8.81
CA ILE A 53 -22.18 8.35 8.99
C ILE A 53 -21.69 9.12 7.76
N SER A 54 -22.50 9.18 6.70
CA SER A 54 -22.09 9.68 5.37
C SER A 54 -21.69 11.16 5.36
N TYR A 55 -22.19 11.97 6.31
CA TYR A 55 -21.98 13.42 6.28
C TYR A 55 -20.82 13.95 7.13
N LEU A 56 -20.45 13.28 8.23
CA LEU A 56 -19.48 13.84 9.18
C LEU A 56 -18.04 13.34 9.00
N TYR A 57 -17.83 12.12 8.49
CA TYR A 57 -16.49 11.50 8.41
C TYR A 57 -16.37 10.47 7.27
N PRO A 58 -16.41 10.90 6.00
CA PRO A 58 -16.51 9.96 4.88
C PRO A 58 -15.31 9.01 4.72
N ASN A 59 -14.14 9.32 5.29
CA ASN A 59 -12.91 8.55 5.05
C ASN A 59 -12.03 8.26 6.28
N THR A 60 -12.48 8.57 7.50
CA THR A 60 -11.66 8.38 8.71
C THR A 60 -11.32 6.92 8.98
N TYR A 61 -12.21 6.00 8.59
CA TYR A 61 -12.00 4.57 8.79
C TYR A 61 -10.87 4.03 7.90
N PHE A 62 -10.66 4.57 6.69
CA PHE A 62 -9.52 4.21 5.84
C PHE A 62 -8.19 4.65 6.46
N LEU A 63 -8.13 5.87 7.00
CA LEU A 63 -6.96 6.37 7.73
C LEU A 63 -6.61 5.44 8.91
N LEU A 64 -7.60 5.09 9.73
CA LEU A 64 -7.39 4.19 10.87
C LEU A 64 -6.94 2.80 10.42
N LEU A 65 -7.49 2.28 9.32
CA LEU A 65 -7.10 0.98 8.76
C LEU A 65 -5.67 0.99 8.23
N ASP A 66 -5.27 2.05 7.54
CA ASP A 66 -3.89 2.25 7.04
C ASP A 66 -2.89 2.32 8.21
N LEU A 67 -3.22 3.04 9.28
CA LEU A 67 -2.36 3.08 10.48
C LEU A 67 -2.29 1.73 11.19
N LEU A 68 -3.42 1.01 11.30
CA LEU A 68 -3.47 -0.31 11.91
C LEU A 68 -2.64 -1.32 11.11
N THR A 69 -2.72 -1.28 9.78
CA THR A 69 -1.92 -2.15 8.92
C THR A 69 -0.45 -1.83 8.97
N VAL A 70 -0.06 -0.56 8.98
CA VAL A 70 1.33 -0.14 9.20
C VAL A 70 1.86 -0.73 10.50
N LEU A 71 1.10 -0.60 11.59
CA LEU A 71 1.48 -1.14 12.90
C LEU A 71 1.57 -2.66 12.89
N PHE A 72 0.64 -3.33 12.22
CA PHE A 72 0.65 -4.79 12.07
C PHE A 72 1.84 -5.29 11.24
N ILE A 73 2.14 -4.65 10.10
CA ILE A 73 3.29 -4.97 9.26
C ILE A 73 4.60 -4.70 10.01
N TYR A 74 4.66 -3.61 10.78
CA TYR A 74 5.83 -3.28 11.56
C TYR A 74 6.11 -4.34 12.64
N ASN A 75 5.08 -4.72 13.42
CA ASN A 75 5.21 -5.63 14.57
C ASN A 75 5.23 -7.12 14.19
N CYS A 76 4.37 -7.58 13.27
CA CYS A 76 4.16 -8.99 12.99
C CYS A 76 5.04 -9.54 11.85
N VAL A 77 5.49 -8.68 10.94
CA VAL A 77 6.22 -9.13 9.74
C VAL A 77 7.71 -8.84 9.88
N ASN A 78 8.47 -9.86 10.28
CA ASN A 78 9.93 -9.78 10.33
C ASN A 78 10.54 -10.34 9.03
N THR A 79 10.93 -9.45 8.11
CA THR A 79 11.52 -9.82 6.82
C THR A 79 13.02 -10.02 6.94
N ARG A 80 13.50 -11.22 6.58
CA ARG A 80 14.94 -11.53 6.58
C ARG A 80 15.53 -11.45 5.19
N SER A 81 14.73 -11.68 4.14
CA SER A 81 15.18 -11.55 2.75
C SER A 81 15.29 -10.09 2.32
N GLU A 82 16.30 -9.77 1.52
CA GLU A 82 16.44 -8.44 0.90
C GLU A 82 15.20 -8.06 0.07
N GLN A 83 14.59 -9.02 -0.62
CA GLN A 83 13.35 -8.79 -1.39
C GLN A 83 12.17 -8.47 -0.48
N GLY A 84 12.06 -9.15 0.67
CA GLY A 84 11.03 -8.90 1.67
C GLY A 84 11.20 -7.54 2.33
N LYS A 85 12.44 -7.12 2.61
CA LYS A 85 12.74 -5.77 3.13
C LYS A 85 12.32 -4.68 2.15
N ILE A 86 12.68 -4.82 0.86
CA ILE A 86 12.27 -3.86 -0.18
C ILE A 86 10.74 -3.76 -0.22
N CYS A 87 10.02 -4.89 -0.32
CA CYS A 87 8.56 -4.88 -0.35
C CYS A 87 7.97 -4.24 0.91
N LYS A 88 8.45 -4.61 2.10
CA LYS A 88 8.01 -4.04 3.38
C LYS A 88 8.20 -2.52 3.41
N THR A 89 9.35 -2.01 2.97
CA THR A 89 9.62 -0.57 2.96
C THR A 89 8.67 0.18 2.03
N TYR A 90 8.44 -0.32 0.82
CA TYR A 90 7.50 0.32 -0.11
C TYR A 90 6.06 0.29 0.39
N LEU A 91 5.62 -0.81 1.00
CA LEU A 91 4.29 -0.91 1.60
C LEU A 91 4.13 0.07 2.76
N LEU A 92 5.12 0.16 3.66
CA LEU A 92 5.09 1.12 4.76
C LEU A 92 5.06 2.56 4.26
N VAL A 93 5.90 2.91 3.27
CA VAL A 93 5.92 4.27 2.69
C VAL A 93 4.60 4.57 1.97
N GLY A 94 4.08 3.64 1.17
CA GLY A 94 2.81 3.80 0.46
C GLY A 94 1.63 4.00 1.42
N LEU A 95 1.51 3.15 2.44
CA LEU A 95 0.47 3.26 3.47
C LEU A 95 0.60 4.56 4.29
N LEU A 96 1.81 4.98 4.65
CA LEU A 96 2.02 6.24 5.34
C LEU A 96 1.63 7.44 4.45
N CYS A 97 2.04 7.44 3.17
CA CYS A 97 1.64 8.47 2.22
C CYS A 97 0.12 8.52 2.02
N ASN A 98 -0.54 7.36 1.89
CA ASN A 98 -2.00 7.28 1.86
C ASN A 98 -2.63 7.85 3.13
N SER A 99 -2.16 7.45 4.31
CA SER A 99 -2.69 7.95 5.59
C SER A 99 -2.56 9.47 5.72
N LEU A 100 -1.46 10.06 5.23
CA LEU A 100 -1.25 11.51 5.21
C LEU A 100 -2.22 12.22 4.25
N LEU A 101 -2.48 11.63 3.09
CA LEU A 101 -3.47 12.14 2.13
C LEU A 101 -4.89 12.11 2.73
N PHE A 102 -5.26 11.01 3.40
CA PHE A 102 -6.52 10.90 4.11
C PHE A 102 -6.63 11.94 5.25
N LEU A 103 -5.55 12.13 6.02
CA LEU A 103 -5.50 13.12 7.09
C LEU A 103 -5.71 14.54 6.53
N ALA A 104 -5.06 14.87 5.42
CA ALA A 104 -5.18 16.18 4.80
C ALA A 104 -6.60 16.46 4.28
N ILE A 105 -7.27 15.48 3.66
CA ILE A 105 -8.69 15.60 3.30
C ILE A 105 -9.57 15.75 4.55
N GLN A 106 -9.24 15.03 5.63
CA GLN A 106 -10.00 15.12 6.87
C GLN A 106 -9.93 16.50 7.51
N ILE A 107 -8.74 17.14 7.50
CA ILE A 107 -8.56 18.53 7.95
C ILE A 107 -9.36 19.48 7.06
N GLU A 108 -9.33 19.30 5.74
CA GLU A 108 -10.13 20.13 4.82
C GLU A 108 -11.63 20.04 5.10
N VAL A 109 -12.17 18.82 5.23
CA VAL A 109 -13.60 18.61 5.53
C VAL A 109 -13.95 19.23 6.89
N PHE A 110 -13.08 19.11 7.88
CA PHE A 110 -13.25 19.73 9.19
C PHE A 110 -13.31 21.26 9.11
N LEU A 111 -12.42 21.90 8.34
CA LEU A 111 -12.42 23.35 8.13
C LEU A 111 -13.69 23.85 7.41
N VAL A 112 -14.23 23.05 6.50
CA VAL A 112 -15.50 23.36 5.84
C VAL A 112 -16.67 23.23 6.81
N PHE A 113 -16.66 22.22 7.67
CA PHE A 113 -17.70 22.01 8.69
C PHE A 113 -17.73 23.13 9.73
N GLU A 114 -16.57 23.62 10.18
CA GLU A 114 -16.41 24.79 11.07
C GLU A 114 -16.80 26.11 10.39
N GLY A 115 -17.21 26.10 9.11
CA GLY A 115 -17.65 27.30 8.38
C GLY A 115 -16.53 28.28 8.04
N LEU A 116 -15.26 27.91 8.29
CA LEU A 116 -14.07 28.70 7.95
C LEU A 116 -13.81 28.73 6.44
N LYS A 117 -14.37 27.77 5.69
CA LYS A 117 -14.18 27.62 4.25
C LYS A 117 -15.47 27.13 3.58
N SER A 118 -15.78 27.66 2.39
CA SER A 118 -16.93 27.18 1.60
C SER A 118 -16.67 25.79 1.01
N TYR A 119 -17.70 24.94 0.99
CA TYR A 119 -17.65 23.62 0.33
C TYR A 119 -17.55 23.80 -1.18
N GLN A 120 -16.34 23.80 -1.72
CA GLN A 120 -16.07 23.79 -3.15
C GLN A 120 -15.03 22.71 -3.47
N PRO A 121 -15.26 21.86 -4.48
CA PRO A 121 -14.27 20.90 -4.93
C PRO A 121 -13.03 21.65 -5.43
N TRP A 122 -11.92 21.51 -4.70
CA TRP A 122 -10.67 22.19 -4.98
C TRP A 122 -9.66 21.22 -5.62
N TRP A 123 -8.57 21.75 -6.19
CA TRP A 123 -7.53 20.95 -6.84
C TRP A 123 -6.97 19.84 -5.92
N PHE A 124 -7.01 20.05 -4.60
CA PHE A 124 -6.55 19.10 -3.61
C PHE A 124 -7.34 17.78 -3.63
N TRP A 125 -8.64 17.81 -3.92
CA TRP A 125 -9.49 16.62 -4.01
C TRP A 125 -9.08 15.74 -5.21
N TYR A 126 -8.71 16.36 -6.33
CA TYR A 126 -8.17 15.65 -7.49
C TYR A 126 -6.80 15.06 -7.19
N VAL A 127 -5.93 15.82 -6.51
CA VAL A 127 -4.61 15.31 -6.10
C VAL A 127 -4.72 14.18 -5.09
N PHE A 128 -5.69 14.24 -4.18
CA PHE A 128 -6.01 13.14 -3.28
C PHE A 128 -6.44 11.90 -4.05
N ALA A 129 -7.43 12.01 -4.95
CA ALA A 129 -7.95 10.89 -5.71
C ALA A 129 -6.88 10.24 -6.61
N VAL A 130 -6.05 11.04 -7.27
CA VAL A 130 -4.93 10.54 -8.09
C VAL A 130 -3.82 9.99 -7.21
N GLY A 131 -3.52 10.66 -6.09
CA GLY A 131 -2.44 10.31 -5.18
C GLY A 131 -2.64 8.96 -4.52
N VAL A 132 -3.80 8.74 -3.89
CA VAL A 132 -4.12 7.47 -3.23
C VAL A 132 -4.04 6.30 -4.22
N ASN A 133 -4.65 6.45 -5.39
CA ASN A 133 -4.59 5.43 -6.44
C ASN A 133 -3.17 5.19 -6.97
N ALA A 134 -2.34 6.23 -7.07
CA ALA A 134 -0.95 6.11 -7.52
C ALA A 134 -0.09 5.34 -6.49
N PHE A 135 -0.25 5.63 -5.19
CA PHE A 135 0.45 4.91 -4.13
C PHE A 135 -0.04 3.46 -4.01
N ASP A 136 -1.34 3.21 -4.16
CA ASP A 136 -1.90 1.85 -4.22
C ASP A 136 -1.32 1.06 -5.39
N ALA A 137 -1.30 1.65 -6.58
CA ALA A 137 -0.69 1.04 -7.75
C ALA A 137 0.81 0.75 -7.53
N MET A 138 1.54 1.68 -6.89
CA MET A 138 2.95 1.46 -6.53
C MET A 138 3.12 0.27 -5.58
N MET A 139 2.26 0.14 -4.56
CA MET A 139 2.28 -0.97 -3.60
C MET A 139 1.99 -2.33 -4.26
N VAL A 140 1.06 -2.37 -5.21
CA VAL A 140 0.79 -3.60 -5.99
C VAL A 140 1.95 -3.91 -6.93
N LEU A 141 2.50 -2.91 -7.63
CA LEU A 141 3.61 -3.09 -8.56
C LEU A 141 4.87 -3.63 -7.88
N VAL A 142 5.21 -3.14 -6.68
CA VAL A 142 6.39 -3.65 -5.96
C VAL A 142 6.22 -5.10 -5.53
N LEU A 143 4.99 -5.50 -5.16
CA LEU A 143 4.67 -6.89 -4.79
C LEU A 143 4.77 -7.83 -6.00
N ILE A 144 4.44 -7.37 -7.21
CA ILE A 144 4.57 -8.18 -8.44
C ILE A 144 6.04 -8.27 -8.87
N LEU A 145 6.73 -7.14 -8.93
CA LEU A 145 8.08 -7.05 -9.48
C LEU A 145 9.15 -7.56 -8.52
N HIS A 146 8.88 -7.56 -7.20
CA HIS A 146 9.84 -7.90 -6.13
C HIS A 146 11.20 -7.18 -6.29
N LYS A 147 11.18 -6.01 -6.91
CA LYS A 147 12.36 -5.22 -7.27
C LYS A 147 12.17 -3.79 -6.84
N ASP A 148 13.29 -3.17 -6.48
CA ASP A 148 13.37 -1.76 -6.15
C ASP A 148 13.32 -0.92 -7.45
N PHE A 149 12.11 -0.73 -7.99
CA PHE A 149 11.90 -0.03 -9.27
C PHE A 149 12.20 1.47 -9.15
N LEU A 150 11.81 2.10 -8.03
CA LEU A 150 11.97 3.53 -7.78
C LEU A 150 13.22 3.87 -6.94
N LYS A 151 14.05 2.87 -6.58
CA LYS A 151 15.17 3.03 -5.63
C LYS A 151 14.77 3.60 -4.26
N LEU A 152 13.50 3.51 -3.87
CA LEU A 152 13.04 4.02 -2.57
C LEU A 152 13.70 3.29 -1.41
N TYR A 153 13.98 1.99 -1.55
CA TYR A 153 14.68 1.25 -0.50
C TYR A 153 16.08 1.82 -0.25
N TYR A 154 16.83 2.13 -1.32
CA TYR A 154 18.12 2.80 -1.21
C TYR A 154 18.02 4.17 -0.52
N LEU A 155 16.98 4.94 -0.84
CA LEU A 155 16.77 6.29 -0.31
C LEU A 155 16.41 6.27 1.17
N THR A 156 15.49 5.39 1.58
CA THR A 156 15.12 5.20 2.99
C THR A 156 16.29 4.68 3.81
N ASN A 157 17.07 3.74 3.28
CA ASN A 157 18.24 3.21 3.99
C ASN A 157 19.33 4.29 4.18
N LYS A 158 19.49 5.18 3.20
CA LYS A 158 20.40 6.33 3.30
C LYS A 158 19.95 7.37 4.33
N ILE A 159 18.64 7.57 4.48
CA ILE A 159 18.08 8.47 5.50
C ILE A 159 18.21 7.86 6.90
N LEU A 160 18.04 6.53 7.04
CA LEU A 160 18.02 5.84 8.32
C LEU A 160 19.42 5.54 8.89
N ILE A 161 20.46 5.50 8.04
CA ILE A 161 21.87 5.32 8.45
C ILE A 161 22.55 6.65 8.82
N ARG A 162 21.88 7.79 8.58
CA ARG A 162 22.36 9.11 8.99
C ARG A 162 21.81 9.50 10.36
#